data_AF-A0A183GPS6-F1
#
_entry.id   AF-A0A183GPS6-F1
#
_cell.length_a   1.000
_cell.length_b   1.000
_cell.length_c   1.000
_cell.angle_alpha   90.00
_cell.angle_beta   90.00
_cell.angle_gamma   90.00
#
_symmetry.space_group_name_H-M   'P 1'
#
loop_
_entity.id
_entity.type
_entity.pdbx_description
1 polymer ?
#
loop_
_entity_poly.entity_id
_entity_poly.type
_entity_poly.pdbx_seq_one_letter_code
_entity_poly.pdbx_strand_id
1 'polypeptide(L)'
;MKKGSERGLQCCVRIKIDMQSNNGAMRDPTIYRCKPEEHVRTGLKYKVYPTYDFACPIVDSVEGVTHALRTTEYTDRDDQYYFICDALGIRRPHIWSYARLNMTNTVMSKRKLTWFVNEGLVEGWDDPRFPTVRGVMRRGMTVEGLRQFIIAQGGSRSVVMMEWDKIWSFNKKVIDPVAPRFISCSVNLCFLLLRVYHMLFHCRYTALEVTSLVPVYISTPVVVEEASVPLHPKDVEFSRPTLEFYTRLLYALYHRTYGIPALLFQLLYVA
;
A
#
# COMPACT_ATOMS: atom_id res chain seq x y z
N MET A 1 -43.40 1.39 -7.72
CA MET A 1 -41.99 1.69 -7.36
C MET A 1 -41.87 2.92 -6.45
N LYS A 2 -42.15 4.16 -6.90
CA LYS A 2 -41.96 5.38 -6.04
C LYS A 2 -42.67 5.33 -4.68
N LYS A 3 -43.89 4.79 -4.62
CA LYS A 3 -44.64 4.61 -3.35
C LYS A 3 -44.02 3.57 -2.40
N GLY A 4 -43.16 2.67 -2.90
CA GLY A 4 -42.58 1.55 -2.15
C GLY A 4 -43.58 0.44 -1.82
N SER A 5 -44.63 0.26 -2.63
CA SER A 5 -45.58 -0.84 -2.48
C SER A 5 -44.93 -2.21 -2.71
N GLU A 6 -45.54 -3.28 -2.19
CA GLU A 6 -45.06 -4.66 -2.36
C GLU A 6 -44.80 -5.03 -3.82
N ARG A 7 -45.79 -4.77 -4.71
CA ARG A 7 -45.61 -4.92 -6.16
C ARG A 7 -44.48 -4.06 -6.72
N GLY A 8 -44.26 -2.88 -6.14
CA GLY A 8 -43.18 -1.98 -6.52
C GLY A 8 -41.79 -2.54 -6.24
N LEU A 9 -41.63 -3.39 -5.21
CA LEU A 9 -40.38 -4.06 -4.87
C LEU A 9 -40.03 -5.17 -5.87
N GLN A 10 -41.05 -5.81 -6.44
CA GLN A 10 -40.90 -6.85 -7.47
C GLN A 10 -40.67 -6.26 -8.88
N CYS A 11 -40.80 -4.95 -9.05
CA CYS A 11 -40.65 -4.28 -10.35
C CYS A 11 -39.30 -3.57 -10.50
N CYS A 12 -38.88 -3.40 -11.76
CA CYS A 12 -37.77 -2.54 -12.13
C CYS A 12 -38.11 -1.72 -13.39
N VAL A 13 -37.39 -0.61 -13.61
CA VAL A 13 -37.50 0.15 -14.86
C VAL A 13 -36.33 -0.23 -15.74
N ARG A 14 -36.61 -0.52 -17.02
CA ARG A 14 -35.61 -0.88 -18.02
C ARG A 14 -35.66 0.13 -19.17
N ILE A 15 -34.53 0.40 -19.79
CA ILE A 15 -34.50 1.07 -21.10
C ILE A 15 -34.82 0.02 -22.15
N LYS A 16 -35.61 0.40 -23.16
CA LYS A 16 -35.87 -0.44 -24.33
C LYS A 16 -34.83 -0.13 -25.41
N ILE A 17 -33.99 -1.11 -25.74
CA ILE A 17 -32.89 -1.01 -26.71
C ILE A 17 -33.06 -2.17 -27.72
N ASP A 18 -32.36 -3.28 -27.51
CA ASP A 18 -32.44 -4.47 -28.34
C ASP A 18 -32.09 -5.73 -27.54
N MET A 19 -33.09 -6.60 -27.34
CA MET A 19 -32.93 -7.87 -26.64
C MET A 19 -32.13 -8.92 -27.43
N GLN A 20 -31.97 -8.75 -28.75
CA GLN A 20 -31.20 -9.65 -29.62
C GLN A 20 -29.74 -9.22 -29.80
N SER A 21 -29.32 -8.11 -29.18
CA SER A 21 -27.96 -7.61 -29.30
C SER A 21 -26.93 -8.66 -28.85
N ASN A 22 -25.83 -8.77 -29.59
CA ASN A 22 -24.69 -9.60 -29.21
C ASN A 22 -24.02 -9.07 -27.92
N ASN A 23 -24.10 -7.76 -27.68
CA ASN A 23 -23.67 -7.14 -26.43
C ASN A 23 -24.76 -7.29 -25.35
N GLY A 24 -24.49 -8.12 -24.34
CA GLY A 24 -25.42 -8.36 -23.23
C GLY A 24 -25.81 -7.11 -22.45
N ALA A 25 -24.95 -6.08 -22.39
CA ALA A 25 -25.25 -4.82 -21.71
C ALA A 25 -26.35 -4.00 -22.43
N MET A 26 -26.54 -4.24 -23.73
CA MET A 26 -27.55 -3.56 -24.55
C MET A 26 -28.93 -4.26 -24.52
N ARG A 27 -29.06 -5.41 -23.85
CA ARG A 27 -30.31 -6.18 -23.78
C ARG A 27 -31.27 -5.60 -22.73
N ASP A 28 -31.92 -4.51 -23.12
CA ASP A 28 -32.86 -3.73 -22.31
C ASP A 28 -32.37 -3.55 -20.85
N PRO A 29 -31.28 -2.81 -20.60
CA PRO A 29 -30.69 -2.76 -19.27
C PRO A 29 -31.61 -2.12 -18.22
N THR A 30 -31.52 -2.60 -16.98
CA THR A 30 -32.27 -2.04 -15.85
C THR A 30 -31.66 -0.71 -15.39
N ILE A 31 -32.48 0.33 -15.25
CA ILE A 31 -32.05 1.68 -14.88
C ILE A 31 -32.52 2.15 -13.52
N TYR A 32 -33.62 1.59 -12.99
CA TYR A 32 -34.07 1.88 -11.63
C TYR A 32 -34.52 0.63 -10.91
N ARG A 33 -34.23 0.58 -9.60
CA ARG A 33 -34.71 -0.47 -8.69
C ARG A 33 -35.36 0.16 -7.47
N CYS A 34 -36.38 -0.51 -6.95
CA CYS A 34 -37.05 -0.11 -5.71
C CYS A 34 -36.30 -0.71 -4.52
N LYS A 35 -35.79 0.14 -3.62
CA LYS A 35 -35.10 -0.27 -2.39
C LYS A 35 -35.55 0.66 -1.26
N PRO A 36 -36.52 0.27 -0.43
CA PRO A 36 -37.11 1.11 0.61
C PRO A 36 -36.24 1.10 1.89
N GLU A 37 -34.93 1.21 1.71
CA GLU A 37 -33.97 1.33 2.80
C GLU A 37 -33.58 2.79 2.97
N GLU A 38 -33.23 3.16 4.19
CA GLU A 38 -32.74 4.50 4.49
C GLU A 38 -31.39 4.75 3.79
N HIS A 39 -31.30 5.87 3.08
CA HIS A 39 -30.07 6.29 2.43
C HIS A 39 -29.33 7.31 3.27
N VAL A 40 -28.03 7.08 3.48
CA VAL A 40 -27.17 7.86 4.39
C VAL A 40 -27.26 9.38 4.21
N ARG A 41 -27.48 9.89 2.98
CA ARG A 41 -27.59 11.34 2.70
C ARG A 41 -29.00 11.87 2.53
N THR A 42 -29.95 11.02 2.10
CA THR A 42 -31.30 11.47 1.69
C THR A 42 -32.40 10.90 2.56
N GLY A 43 -32.03 10.16 3.61
CA GLY A 43 -32.94 9.46 4.51
C GLY A 43 -33.92 8.60 3.71
N LEU A 44 -35.20 8.74 4.04
CA LEU A 44 -36.32 8.02 3.42
C LEU A 44 -36.99 8.81 2.27
N LYS A 45 -36.39 9.90 1.79
CA LYS A 45 -36.97 10.76 0.75
C LYS A 45 -37.24 10.00 -0.56
N TYR A 46 -36.34 9.09 -0.91
CA TYR A 46 -36.44 8.29 -2.13
C TYR A 46 -36.51 6.80 -1.77
N LYS A 47 -37.35 6.05 -2.49
CA LYS A 47 -37.47 4.59 -2.37
C LYS A 47 -37.02 3.86 -3.64
N VAL A 48 -36.61 4.63 -4.66
CA VAL A 48 -36.24 4.14 -5.98
C VAL A 48 -34.91 4.79 -6.36
N TYR A 49 -33.94 3.96 -6.70
CA TYR A 49 -32.57 4.38 -6.91
C TYR A 49 -32.10 3.99 -8.31
N PRO A 50 -31.36 4.88 -8.99
CA PRO A 50 -30.82 4.59 -10.31
C PRO A 50 -29.73 3.52 -10.21
N THR A 51 -29.56 2.73 -11.26
CA THR A 51 -28.38 1.87 -11.40
C THR A 51 -27.16 2.69 -11.80
N TYR A 52 -25.97 2.13 -11.56
CA TYR A 52 -24.69 2.74 -11.94
C TYR A 52 -24.68 3.15 -13.41
N ASP A 53 -25.08 2.24 -14.31
CA ASP A 53 -25.01 2.47 -15.76
C ASP A 53 -25.95 3.58 -16.25
N PHE A 54 -27.02 3.89 -15.50
CA PHE A 54 -27.91 5.01 -15.82
C PHE A 54 -27.46 6.32 -15.21
N ALA A 55 -26.95 6.29 -13.98
CA ALA A 55 -26.55 7.50 -13.27
C ALA A 55 -25.26 8.11 -13.84
N CYS A 56 -24.24 7.28 -14.13
CA CYS A 56 -22.93 7.76 -14.52
C CYS A 56 -22.91 8.66 -15.77
N PRO A 57 -23.52 8.29 -16.92
CA PRO A 57 -23.52 9.15 -18.11
C PRO A 57 -24.15 10.53 -17.85
N ILE A 58 -25.22 10.55 -17.03
CA ILE A 58 -25.93 11.78 -16.68
C ILE A 58 -25.06 12.67 -15.79
N VAL A 59 -24.47 12.10 -14.73
CA VAL A 59 -23.61 12.83 -13.79
C VAL A 59 -22.38 13.38 -14.52
N ASP A 60 -21.67 12.55 -15.29
CA ASP A 60 -20.48 12.98 -16.03
C ASP A 60 -20.80 14.10 -17.02
N SER A 61 -21.92 14.00 -17.73
CA SER A 61 -22.35 15.04 -18.65
C SER A 61 -22.67 16.34 -17.92
N VAL A 62 -23.47 16.29 -16.84
CA VAL A 62 -23.92 17.45 -16.06
C VAL A 62 -22.77 18.14 -15.34
N GLU A 63 -21.81 17.38 -14.81
CA GLU A 63 -20.66 17.93 -14.08
C GLU A 63 -19.56 18.50 -14.99
N GLY A 64 -19.69 18.38 -16.32
CA GLY A 64 -18.68 18.95 -17.22
C GLY A 64 -17.49 18.02 -17.50
N VAL A 65 -17.52 16.74 -17.08
CA VAL A 65 -16.47 15.74 -17.34
C VAL A 65 -16.16 15.63 -18.83
N THR A 66 -14.89 15.80 -19.23
CA THR A 66 -14.45 15.67 -20.62
C THR A 66 -13.98 14.26 -20.93
N HIS A 67 -13.23 13.65 -20.01
CA HIS A 67 -12.67 12.30 -20.13
C HIS A 67 -13.06 11.47 -18.90
N ALA A 68 -13.91 10.47 -19.11
CA ALA A 68 -14.31 9.50 -18.10
C ALA A 68 -13.31 8.35 -18.06
N LEU A 69 -12.40 8.36 -17.08
CA LEU A 69 -11.41 7.31 -16.89
C LEU A 69 -12.01 6.15 -16.09
N ARG A 70 -12.02 4.93 -16.66
CA ARG A 70 -12.62 3.74 -16.03
C ARG A 70 -11.76 2.49 -16.19
N THR A 71 -12.07 1.43 -15.45
CA THR A 71 -11.39 0.14 -15.67
C THR A 71 -11.91 -0.60 -16.90
N THR A 72 -11.04 -1.41 -17.53
CA THR A 72 -11.37 -2.21 -18.73
C THR A 72 -12.51 -3.21 -18.53
N GLU A 73 -12.85 -3.57 -17.29
CA GLU A 73 -13.96 -4.49 -16.98
C GLU A 73 -15.33 -3.95 -17.37
N TYR A 74 -15.43 -2.65 -17.59
CA TYR A 74 -16.67 -2.00 -17.94
C TYR A 74 -16.77 -1.75 -19.45
N THR A 75 -15.82 -2.18 -20.28
CA THR A 75 -15.79 -1.84 -21.72
C THR A 75 -17.09 -2.23 -22.44
N ASP A 76 -17.69 -3.37 -22.10
CA ASP A 76 -18.97 -3.82 -22.70
C ASP A 76 -20.13 -2.84 -22.47
N ARG A 77 -20.03 -1.96 -21.46
CA ARG A 77 -21.07 -0.98 -21.10
C ARG A 77 -20.85 0.38 -21.76
N ASP A 78 -19.83 0.53 -22.59
CA ASP A 78 -19.53 1.81 -23.25
C ASP A 78 -20.62 2.14 -24.28
N ASP A 79 -21.11 1.15 -25.04
CA ASP A 79 -22.24 1.33 -25.96
C ASP A 79 -23.50 1.80 -25.23
N GLN A 80 -23.77 1.19 -24.07
CA GLN A 80 -24.90 1.55 -23.21
C GLN A 80 -24.78 2.99 -22.70
N TYR A 81 -23.56 3.41 -22.32
CA TYR A 81 -23.29 4.76 -21.85
C TYR A 81 -23.61 5.80 -22.94
N TYR A 82 -23.10 5.59 -24.17
CA TYR A 82 -23.35 6.51 -25.27
C TYR A 82 -24.81 6.49 -25.73
N PHE A 83 -25.47 5.34 -25.72
CA PHE A 83 -26.91 5.26 -26.00
C PHE A 83 -27.71 6.15 -25.06
N ILE A 84 -27.39 6.14 -23.76
CA ILE A 84 -28.08 6.98 -22.76
C ILE A 84 -27.80 8.47 -23.02
N CYS A 85 -26.56 8.83 -23.37
CA CYS A 85 -26.23 10.20 -23.73
C CYS A 85 -27.03 10.69 -24.94
N ASP A 86 -27.07 9.89 -26.01
CA ASP A 86 -27.76 10.22 -27.25
C ASP A 86 -29.28 10.30 -27.03
N ALA A 87 -29.86 9.35 -26.28
CA ALA A 87 -31.29 9.32 -25.98
C ALA A 87 -31.77 10.52 -25.13
N LEU A 88 -30.90 11.05 -24.26
CA LEU A 88 -31.21 12.22 -23.44
C LEU A 88 -30.81 13.55 -24.10
N GLY A 89 -30.12 13.52 -25.25
CA GLY A 89 -29.60 14.71 -25.91
C GLY A 89 -28.56 15.45 -25.06
N ILE A 90 -27.82 14.72 -24.22
CA ILE A 90 -26.80 15.29 -23.33
C ILE A 90 -25.40 15.14 -23.95
N ARG A 91 -24.42 15.84 -23.37
CA ARG A 91 -23.05 15.78 -23.84
C ARG A 91 -22.50 14.35 -23.71
N ARG A 92 -21.57 14.00 -24.59
CA ARG A 92 -20.90 12.69 -24.64
C ARG A 92 -19.44 12.81 -24.17
N PRO A 93 -19.14 12.57 -22.88
CA PRO A 93 -17.77 12.46 -22.40
C PRO A 93 -16.99 11.35 -23.13
N HIS A 94 -15.70 11.55 -23.35
CA HIS A 94 -14.84 10.53 -23.92
C HIS A 94 -14.49 9.47 -22.86
N ILE A 95 -14.78 8.22 -23.14
CA ILE A 95 -14.45 7.11 -22.23
C ILE A 95 -13.05 6.57 -22.56
N TRP A 96 -12.13 6.62 -21.58
CA TRP A 96 -10.81 5.99 -21.68
C TRP A 96 -10.66 4.90 -20.63
N SER A 97 -10.35 3.68 -21.07
CA SER A 97 -10.22 2.53 -20.20
C SER A 97 -8.77 2.16 -19.90
N TYR A 98 -8.51 1.77 -18.65
CA TYR A 98 -7.23 1.27 -18.17
C TYR A 98 -7.41 0.01 -17.32
N ALA A 99 -6.39 -0.84 -17.23
CA ALA A 99 -6.43 -2.05 -16.44
C ALA A 99 -6.37 -1.72 -14.95
N ARG A 100 -7.07 -2.52 -14.13
CA ARG A 100 -6.96 -2.45 -12.67
C ARG A 100 -5.55 -2.88 -12.23
N LEU A 101 -5.01 -2.21 -11.21
CA LEU A 101 -3.83 -2.66 -10.48
C LEU A 101 -4.13 -3.96 -9.70
N ASN A 102 -3.35 -5.00 -9.97
CA ASN A 102 -3.35 -6.24 -9.20
C ASN A 102 -1.97 -6.47 -8.59
N MET A 103 -1.93 -6.98 -7.36
CA MET A 103 -0.69 -7.24 -6.62
C MET A 103 -0.52 -8.74 -6.36
N THR A 104 0.71 -9.24 -6.45
CA THR A 104 1.04 -10.63 -6.07
C THR A 104 0.78 -10.84 -4.58
N ASN A 105 0.33 -12.05 -4.22
CA ASN A 105 0.04 -12.44 -2.82
C ASN A 105 -0.92 -11.50 -2.09
N THR A 106 -1.83 -10.84 -2.80
CA THR A 106 -2.74 -9.86 -2.22
C THR A 106 -4.07 -9.87 -2.95
N VAL A 107 -5.13 -9.71 -2.16
CA VAL A 107 -6.49 -9.63 -2.69
C VAL A 107 -6.94 -8.18 -2.78
N MET A 108 -7.38 -7.74 -3.97
CA MET A 108 -7.84 -6.37 -4.22
C MET A 108 -9.36 -6.20 -4.16
N SER A 109 -10.12 -7.29 -4.03
CA SER A 109 -11.59 -7.23 -4.01
C SER A 109 -12.11 -6.77 -2.65
N LYS A 110 -12.90 -5.69 -2.65
CA LYS A 110 -13.55 -5.17 -1.44
C LYS A 110 -14.34 -6.24 -0.69
N ARG A 111 -15.07 -7.11 -1.40
CA ARG A 111 -15.86 -8.19 -0.78
C ARG A 111 -15.00 -9.14 0.05
N LYS A 112 -13.85 -9.55 -0.50
CA LYS A 112 -12.90 -10.43 0.18
C LYS A 112 -12.22 -9.72 1.34
N LEU A 113 -11.86 -8.44 1.19
CA LEU A 113 -11.30 -7.64 2.28
C LEU A 113 -12.30 -7.45 3.43
N THR A 114 -13.58 -7.20 3.12
CA THR A 114 -14.65 -7.12 4.13
C THR A 114 -14.80 -8.43 4.90
N TRP A 115 -14.66 -9.57 4.24
CA TRP A 115 -14.69 -10.87 4.92
C TRP A 115 -13.57 -10.98 5.98
N PHE A 116 -12.32 -10.63 5.65
CA PHE A 116 -11.22 -10.64 6.62
C PHE A 116 -11.47 -9.74 7.84
N VAL A 117 -12.09 -8.57 7.64
CA VAL A 117 -12.46 -7.66 8.74
C VAL A 117 -13.58 -8.25 9.60
N ASN A 118 -14.61 -8.82 8.96
CA ASN A 118 -15.75 -9.40 9.67
C ASN A 118 -15.37 -10.63 10.51
N GLU A 119 -14.43 -11.46 10.01
CA GLU A 119 -13.91 -12.62 10.74
C GLU A 119 -12.87 -12.26 11.82
N GLY A 120 -12.52 -10.98 11.98
CA GLY A 120 -11.54 -10.54 12.98
C GLY A 120 -10.11 -11.04 12.73
N LEU A 121 -9.78 -11.46 11.51
CA LEU A 121 -8.43 -11.92 11.12
C LEU A 121 -7.42 -10.76 11.04
N VAL A 122 -7.92 -9.53 11.06
CA VAL A 122 -7.16 -8.28 11.07
C VAL A 122 -7.74 -7.30 12.08
N GLU A 123 -6.93 -6.33 12.50
CA GLU A 123 -7.37 -5.29 13.45
C GLU A 123 -8.48 -4.40 12.87
N GLY A 124 -8.48 -4.21 11.54
CA GLY A 124 -9.43 -3.35 10.85
C GLY A 124 -9.00 -3.00 9.44
N TRP A 125 -9.66 -1.98 8.86
CA TRP A 125 -9.36 -1.52 7.49
C TRP A 125 -8.01 -0.79 7.36
N ASP A 126 -7.44 -0.35 8.47
CA ASP A 126 -6.14 0.30 8.58
C ASP A 126 -5.01 -0.65 9.01
N ASP A 127 -5.27 -1.96 9.09
CA ASP A 127 -4.25 -2.95 9.42
C ASP A 127 -3.04 -2.85 8.46
N PRO A 128 -1.78 -2.84 8.95
CA PRO A 128 -0.58 -2.74 8.11
C PRO A 128 -0.44 -3.83 7.02
N ARG A 129 -1.11 -4.97 7.20
CA ARG A 129 -1.11 -6.08 6.24
C ARG A 129 -2.10 -5.87 5.10
N PHE A 130 -3.04 -4.94 5.24
CA PHE A 130 -4.07 -4.68 4.25
C PHE A 130 -3.57 -3.80 3.09
N PRO A 131 -4.02 -4.07 1.85
CA PRO A 131 -3.67 -3.26 0.68
C PRO A 131 -4.51 -1.98 0.56
N THR A 132 -5.00 -1.46 1.69
CA THR A 132 -5.72 -0.18 1.72
C THR A 132 -4.70 0.95 1.81
N VAL A 133 -5.07 2.14 1.33
CA VAL A 133 -4.20 3.33 1.46
C VAL A 133 -3.83 3.55 2.93
N ARG A 134 -4.80 3.43 3.85
CA ARG A 134 -4.56 3.58 5.29
C ARG A 134 -3.65 2.49 5.87
N GLY A 135 -3.85 1.23 5.49
CA GLY A 135 -3.02 0.12 5.97
C GLY A 135 -1.58 0.24 5.49
N VAL A 136 -1.38 0.50 4.20
CA VAL A 136 -0.05 0.68 3.60
C VAL A 136 0.66 1.91 4.18
N MET A 137 -0.05 3.01 4.43
CA MET A 137 0.50 4.18 5.14
C MET A 137 0.88 3.85 6.59
N ARG A 138 0.04 3.13 7.34
CA ARG A 138 0.35 2.67 8.71
C ARG A 138 1.57 1.74 8.75
N ARG A 139 1.80 0.97 7.68
CA ARG A 139 3.00 0.13 7.50
C ARG A 139 4.30 0.94 7.24
N GLY A 140 4.21 2.24 6.96
CA GLY A 140 5.35 3.11 6.69
C GLY A 140 5.48 3.58 5.24
N MET A 141 4.42 3.48 4.43
CA MET A 141 4.39 4.11 3.10
C MET A 141 4.23 5.62 3.21
N THR A 142 5.08 6.36 2.49
CA THR A 142 4.92 7.81 2.32
C THR A 142 3.96 8.14 1.18
N VAL A 143 3.26 9.26 1.29
CA VAL A 143 2.36 9.75 0.22
C VAL A 143 3.15 9.98 -1.07
N GLU A 144 4.36 10.52 -0.95
CA GLU A 144 5.23 10.77 -2.10
C GLU A 144 5.70 9.47 -2.76
N GLY A 145 6.14 8.48 -1.98
CA GLY A 145 6.52 7.16 -2.51
C GLY A 145 5.36 6.46 -3.23
N LEU A 146 4.15 6.54 -2.66
CA LEU A 146 2.95 6.00 -3.31
C LEU A 146 2.63 6.75 -4.61
N ARG A 147 2.72 8.08 -4.63
CA ARG A 147 2.48 8.91 -5.83
C ARG A 147 3.46 8.57 -6.95
N GLN A 148 4.75 8.47 -6.63
CA GLN A 148 5.79 8.09 -7.58
C GLN A 148 5.54 6.71 -8.17
N PHE A 149 5.12 5.75 -7.34
CA PHE A 149 4.73 4.42 -7.82
C PHE A 149 3.55 4.47 -8.80
N ILE A 150 2.49 5.21 -8.49
CA ILE A 150 1.31 5.33 -9.38
C ILE A 150 1.67 6.01 -10.70
N ILE A 151 2.50 7.06 -10.68
CA ILE A 151 2.98 7.73 -11.89
C ILE A 151 3.82 6.78 -12.74
N ALA A 152 4.75 6.04 -12.12
CA ALA A 152 5.61 5.10 -12.81
C ALA A 152 4.85 3.91 -13.40
N GLN A 153 3.81 3.44 -12.72
CA GLN A 153 2.94 2.37 -13.22
C GLN A 153 2.17 2.80 -14.48
N GLY A 154 1.67 4.04 -14.48
CA GLY A 154 0.92 4.61 -15.60
C GLY A 154 -0.40 3.90 -15.91
N GLY A 155 -1.08 4.36 -16.96
CA GLY A 155 -2.31 3.77 -17.47
C GLY A 155 -2.00 2.86 -18.67
N SER A 156 -2.24 1.56 -18.53
CA SER A 156 -2.19 0.58 -19.62
C SER A 156 -3.48 -0.22 -19.67
N ARG A 157 -3.88 -0.72 -20.85
CA ARG A 157 -5.04 -1.62 -20.99
C ARG A 157 -4.71 -3.07 -20.64
N SER A 158 -3.43 -3.42 -20.56
CA SER A 158 -2.98 -4.77 -20.23
C SER A 158 -3.07 -5.04 -18.74
N VAL A 159 -3.66 -6.18 -18.37
CA VAL A 159 -3.71 -6.62 -16.98
C VAL A 159 -2.32 -7.09 -16.56
N VAL A 160 -1.74 -6.43 -15.56
CA VAL A 160 -0.43 -6.76 -15.02
C VAL A 160 -0.55 -7.11 -13.55
N MET A 161 0.15 -8.15 -13.13
CA MET A 161 0.32 -8.50 -11.72
C MET A 161 1.64 -7.93 -11.22
N MET A 162 1.56 -7.04 -10.24
CA MET A 162 2.69 -6.28 -9.72
C MET A 162 3.20 -6.85 -8.40
N GLU A 163 4.50 -6.82 -8.19
CA GLU A 163 5.13 -7.24 -6.94
C GLU A 163 5.25 -6.09 -5.95
N TRP A 164 5.17 -6.43 -4.66
CA TRP A 164 5.31 -5.47 -3.58
C TRP A 164 6.69 -4.81 -3.51
N ASP A 165 7.74 -5.49 -3.97
CA ASP A 165 9.10 -4.95 -3.92
C ASP A 165 9.24 -3.68 -4.75
N LYS A 166 8.49 -3.57 -5.85
CA LYS A 166 8.48 -2.36 -6.68
C LYS A 166 7.97 -1.15 -5.91
N ILE A 167 6.81 -1.25 -5.25
CA ILE A 167 6.26 -0.12 -4.48
C ILE A 167 7.17 0.26 -3.30
N TRP A 168 7.76 -0.72 -2.62
CA TRP A 168 8.69 -0.45 -1.52
C TRP A 168 10.03 0.14 -2.00
N SER A 169 10.48 -0.18 -3.21
CA SER A 169 11.67 0.44 -3.79
C SER A 169 11.50 1.95 -4.04
N PHE A 170 10.31 2.38 -4.49
CA PHE A 170 9.98 3.80 -4.63
C PHE A 170 9.92 4.49 -3.27
N ASN A 171 9.25 3.86 -2.30
CA ASN A 171 9.17 4.41 -0.95
C ASN A 171 10.55 4.53 -0.28
N LYS A 172 11.43 3.54 -0.48
CA LYS A 172 12.81 3.57 0.03
C LYS A 172 13.57 4.79 -0.49
N LYS A 173 13.45 5.15 -1.76
CA LYS A 173 14.12 6.33 -2.33
C LYS A 173 13.70 7.64 -1.63
N VAL A 174 12.45 7.71 -1.17
CA VAL A 174 11.91 8.88 -0.44
C VAL A 174 12.35 8.87 1.02
N ILE A 175 12.32 7.69 1.66
CA ILE A 175 12.59 7.54 3.10
C ILE A 175 14.09 7.58 3.41
N ASP A 176 14.94 6.98 2.59
CA ASP A 176 16.37 6.81 2.85
C ASP A 176 17.12 8.12 3.21
N PRO A 177 16.89 9.26 2.52
CA PRO A 177 17.53 10.52 2.89
C PRO A 177 16.93 11.22 4.13
N VAL A 178 15.68 10.92 4.48
CA VAL A 178 14.93 11.62 5.56
C VAL A 178 14.96 10.84 6.87
N ALA A 179 15.01 9.51 6.80
CA ALA A 179 14.93 8.65 7.96
C ALA A 179 16.24 8.65 8.77
N PRO A 180 16.20 9.10 10.03
CA PRO A 180 17.33 8.95 10.92
C PRO A 180 17.59 7.47 11.20
N ARG A 181 18.87 7.09 11.28
CA ARG A 181 19.31 5.75 11.65
C ARG A 181 19.34 5.62 13.17
N PHE A 182 18.69 4.56 13.65
CA PHE A 182 18.72 4.13 15.03
C PHE A 182 19.15 2.67 15.09
N ILE A 183 19.70 2.27 16.23
CA ILE A 183 20.09 0.89 16.49
C ILE A 183 19.01 0.28 17.37
N SER A 184 18.50 -0.87 16.98
CA SER A 184 17.58 -1.70 17.75
C SER A 184 17.98 -3.16 17.60
N CYS A 185 17.79 -3.97 18.64
CA CYS A 185 18.00 -5.42 18.58
C CYS A 185 16.64 -6.13 18.69
N SER A 186 16.42 -7.13 17.84
CA SER A 186 15.23 -8.01 17.92
C SER A 186 15.36 -9.02 19.06
N VAL A 187 14.23 -9.45 19.64
CA VAL A 187 14.03 -10.05 20.98
C VAL A 187 14.80 -11.37 21.26
N ASN A 188 15.49 -11.96 20.29
CA ASN A 188 16.37 -13.12 20.53
C ASN A 188 17.78 -12.65 20.91
N LEU A 189 17.99 -12.43 22.21
CA LEU A 189 19.19 -11.74 22.71
C LEU A 189 20.30 -12.71 23.13
N CYS A 190 21.52 -12.43 22.67
CA CYS A 190 22.75 -12.89 23.33
C CYS A 190 23.34 -11.70 24.11
N PHE A 191 23.78 -11.94 25.35
CA PHE A 191 24.38 -10.90 26.20
C PHE A 191 25.91 -10.92 26.05
N LEU A 192 26.48 -9.78 25.65
CA LEU A 192 27.92 -9.56 25.62
C LEU A 192 28.35 -8.71 26.83
N LEU A 193 29.15 -9.27 27.73
CA LEU A 193 29.78 -8.52 28.82
C LEU A 193 31.03 -7.81 28.31
N LEU A 194 30.93 -6.51 28.05
CA LEU A 194 32.10 -5.64 27.84
C LEU A 194 32.52 -5.07 29.21
N ARG A 195 33.79 -4.67 29.37
CA ARG A 195 34.29 -3.93 30.56
C ARG A 195 34.72 -2.52 30.17
N VAL A 196 33.80 -1.72 29.60
CA VAL A 196 34.08 -0.34 29.18
C VAL A 196 32.82 0.52 29.33
N TYR A 197 32.93 1.66 30.03
CA TYR A 197 31.90 2.70 30.11
C TYR A 197 32.36 3.90 29.27
N HIS A 198 31.75 4.12 28.10
CA HIS A 198 32.00 5.32 27.31
C HIS A 198 30.74 5.78 26.56
N MET A 199 30.54 7.10 26.48
CA MET A 199 29.53 7.74 25.65
C MET A 199 30.05 7.83 24.20
N LEU A 200 29.29 7.32 23.24
CA LEU A 200 29.62 7.44 21.81
C LEU A 200 28.58 8.30 21.09
N PHE A 201 29.00 9.00 20.04
CA PHE A 201 28.11 9.78 19.18
C PHE A 201 27.79 8.97 17.91
N HIS A 202 26.50 8.83 17.59
CA HIS A 202 26.02 8.16 16.38
C HIS A 202 25.47 9.19 15.37
N CYS A 203 25.83 9.03 14.10
CA CYS A 203 25.37 9.88 13.01
C CYS A 203 23.97 9.45 12.56
N ARG A 204 22.99 10.37 12.58
CA ARG A 204 21.62 10.06 12.15
C ARG A 204 21.51 9.76 10.66
N TYR A 205 22.41 10.25 9.82
CA TYR A 205 22.32 10.13 8.35
C TYR A 205 23.58 9.51 7.74
N THR A 206 23.40 8.71 6.68
CA THR A 206 24.49 7.98 6.00
C THR A 206 25.39 8.87 5.16
N ALA A 207 24.92 10.05 4.72
CA ALA A 207 25.63 10.86 3.72
C ALA A 207 25.80 12.36 4.03
N LEU A 208 25.23 12.95 5.08
CA LEU A 208 25.29 14.40 5.27
C LEU A 208 25.39 14.83 6.75
N GLU A 209 26.38 15.71 6.97
CA GLU A 209 26.62 16.65 8.07
C GLU A 209 26.77 16.14 9.52
N VAL A 210 27.88 16.57 10.13
CA VAL A 210 28.28 16.41 11.55
C VAL A 210 27.26 17.02 12.54
N THR A 211 26.31 17.81 12.04
CA THR A 211 25.28 18.54 12.81
C THR A 211 24.15 17.65 13.36
N SER A 212 24.10 16.36 12.98
CA SER A 212 23.02 15.42 13.33
C SER A 212 23.45 14.28 14.26
N LEU A 213 24.42 14.52 15.14
CA LEU A 213 24.90 13.52 16.10
C LEU A 213 23.96 13.40 17.31
N VAL A 214 23.71 12.17 17.77
CA VAL A 214 22.99 11.88 19.02
C VAL A 214 23.90 11.12 19.97
N PRO A 215 23.91 11.46 21.27
CA PRO A 215 24.59 10.63 22.26
C PRO A 215 23.90 9.26 22.37
N VAL A 216 24.68 8.20 22.20
CA VAL A 216 24.29 6.82 22.46
C VAL A 216 25.03 6.34 23.71
N TYR A 217 24.26 5.92 24.71
CA TYR A 217 24.80 5.39 25.96
C TYR A 217 25.10 3.91 25.79
N ILE A 218 26.35 3.53 26.05
CA ILE A 218 26.75 2.12 26.08
C ILE A 218 27.02 1.78 27.54
N SER A 219 26.22 0.86 28.06
CA SER A 219 26.39 0.26 29.38
C SER A 219 26.53 -1.25 29.24
N THR A 220 27.25 -1.85 30.17
CA THR A 220 27.52 -3.28 30.18
C THR A 220 26.52 -3.97 31.10
N PRO A 221 25.84 -5.06 30.69
CA PRO A 221 26.04 -5.84 29.46
C PRO A 221 25.40 -5.20 28.21
N VAL A 222 26.06 -5.37 27.06
CA VAL A 222 25.54 -4.94 25.75
C VAL A 222 24.78 -6.10 25.11
N VAL A 223 23.64 -5.78 24.53
CA VAL A 223 22.81 -6.73 23.81
C VAL A 223 23.21 -6.73 22.34
N VAL A 224 23.42 -7.91 21.76
CA VAL A 224 23.76 -8.05 20.33
C VAL A 224 22.88 -9.09 19.67
N GLU A 225 22.48 -8.81 18.42
CA GLU A 225 21.68 -9.72 17.60
C GLU A 225 22.60 -10.72 16.89
N GLU A 226 22.32 -12.02 17.06
CA GLU A 226 23.05 -13.09 16.41
C GLU A 226 22.58 -13.22 14.95
N ALA A 227 23.42 -12.79 14.00
CA ALA A 227 23.16 -12.96 12.58
C ALA A 227 23.84 -14.24 12.07
N SER A 228 23.06 -15.26 11.72
CA SER A 228 23.55 -16.42 10.99
C SER A 228 23.80 -16.05 9.53
N VAL A 229 25.04 -15.73 9.20
CA VAL A 229 25.45 -15.51 7.80
C VAL A 229 25.85 -16.87 7.20
N PRO A 230 25.11 -17.41 6.22
CA PRO A 230 25.54 -18.63 5.55
C PRO A 230 26.81 -18.33 4.74
N LEU A 231 27.93 -18.91 5.18
CA LEU A 231 29.23 -18.73 4.53
C LEU A 231 29.40 -19.75 3.41
N HIS A 232 30.05 -19.31 2.33
CA HIS A 232 30.40 -20.20 1.23
C HIS A 232 31.41 -21.26 1.74
N PRO A 233 31.31 -22.55 1.35
CA PRO A 233 32.14 -23.63 1.90
C PRO A 233 33.66 -23.48 1.74
N LYS A 234 34.13 -22.49 0.97
CA LYS A 234 35.55 -22.18 0.77
C LYS A 234 36.09 -21.16 1.79
N ASP A 235 35.21 -20.46 2.51
CA ASP A 235 35.56 -19.42 3.48
C ASP A 235 35.49 -19.98 4.92
N VAL A 236 36.19 -21.08 5.16
CA VAL A 236 36.13 -21.87 6.41
C VAL A 236 36.71 -21.10 7.61
N GLU A 237 37.57 -20.10 7.39
CA GLU A 237 38.13 -19.25 8.47
C GLU A 237 37.09 -18.36 9.16
N PHE A 238 35.95 -18.07 8.52
CA PHE A 238 34.87 -17.25 9.10
C PHE A 238 33.78 -18.08 9.81
N SER A 239 33.97 -19.41 9.92
CA SER A 239 32.94 -20.41 10.29
C SER A 239 32.35 -20.29 11.72
N ARG A 240 32.81 -19.34 12.52
CA ARG A 240 32.14 -18.87 13.73
C ARG A 240 32.20 -17.36 13.69
N PRO A 241 31.17 -16.60 14.14
CA PRO A 241 31.36 -15.19 14.44
C PRO A 241 32.37 -15.12 15.59
N THR A 242 33.67 -15.15 15.26
CA THR A 242 34.73 -14.86 16.19
C THR A 242 34.52 -13.45 16.68
N LEU A 243 34.83 -13.22 17.96
CA LEU A 243 34.69 -11.92 18.64
C LEU A 243 35.30 -10.76 17.82
N GLU A 244 36.21 -11.04 16.89
CA GLU A 244 36.79 -10.12 15.89
C GLU A 244 35.77 -9.44 14.96
N PHE A 245 34.66 -10.10 14.62
CA PHE A 245 33.62 -9.49 13.79
C PHE A 245 32.77 -8.49 14.61
N TYR A 246 32.55 -8.79 15.89
CA TYR A 246 31.89 -7.88 16.84
C TYR A 246 32.77 -6.69 17.21
N THR A 247 34.09 -6.87 17.30
CA THR A 247 35.01 -5.75 17.59
C THR A 247 35.08 -4.75 16.45
N ARG A 248 34.97 -5.13 15.17
CA ARG A 248 34.93 -4.16 14.04
C ARG A 248 33.77 -3.16 14.14
N LEU A 249 32.62 -3.56 14.67
CA LEU A 249 31.46 -2.67 14.84
C LEU A 249 31.75 -1.58 15.90
N LEU A 250 32.38 -1.96 17.00
CA LEU A 250 32.81 -1.04 18.07
C LEU A 250 34.04 -0.21 17.64
N TYR A 251 34.97 -0.81 16.90
CA TYR A 251 36.16 -0.14 16.34
C TYR A 251 35.77 0.93 15.34
N ALA A 252 34.81 0.67 14.45
CA ALA A 252 34.33 1.65 13.47
C ALA A 252 33.60 2.83 14.13
N LEU A 253 32.91 2.61 15.25
CA LEU A 253 32.29 3.68 16.04
C LEU A 253 33.33 4.53 16.79
N TYR A 254 34.38 3.90 17.33
CA TYR A 254 35.44 4.58 18.10
C TYR A 254 36.42 5.36 17.21
N HIS A 255 36.83 4.79 16.08
CA HIS A 255 37.83 5.39 15.18
C HIS A 255 37.26 6.59 14.41
N ARG A 256 35.95 6.61 14.14
CA ARG A 256 35.27 7.69 13.41
C ARG A 256 34.95 8.89 14.31
N THR A 257 34.97 8.72 15.64
CA THR A 257 34.71 9.79 16.62
C THR A 257 35.98 10.44 17.19
N TYR A 258 37.10 9.70 17.30
CA TYR A 258 38.29 10.22 18.02
C TYR A 258 39.62 10.22 17.26
N GLY A 259 39.75 9.61 16.08
CA GLY A 259 40.96 9.74 15.25
C GLY A 259 42.28 9.23 15.86
N ILE A 260 42.24 8.33 16.86
CA ILE A 260 43.42 7.77 17.52
C ILE A 260 43.77 6.39 16.94
N PRO A 261 45.04 6.10 16.61
CA PRO A 261 45.44 4.82 16.00
C PRO A 261 45.43 3.63 16.98
N ALA A 262 45.19 2.47 16.38
CA ALA A 262 44.72 1.17 16.85
C ALA A 262 45.50 0.38 17.95
N LEU A 263 46.22 1.01 18.88
CA LEU A 263 47.25 0.28 19.64
C LEU A 263 46.92 -0.26 21.04
N LEU A 264 45.69 -0.19 21.55
CA LEU A 264 45.41 -0.70 22.91
C LEU A 264 44.02 -1.33 23.08
N PHE A 265 43.80 -2.52 22.53
CA PHE A 265 42.72 -3.41 22.96
C PHE A 265 43.18 -4.87 22.92
N GLN A 266 44.10 -5.23 23.82
CA GLN A 266 44.37 -6.63 24.16
C GLN A 266 43.28 -7.12 25.12
N LEU A 267 42.37 -7.95 24.60
CA LEU A 267 41.36 -8.65 25.38
C LEU A 267 42.01 -9.70 26.29
N LEU A 268 41.92 -9.50 27.61
CA LEU A 268 42.20 -10.53 28.61
C LEU A 268 40.97 -11.43 28.78
N TYR A 269 41.18 -12.70 28.44
CA TYR A 269 40.30 -13.84 28.71
C TYR A 269 39.97 -13.96 30.20
N VAL A 270 38.71 -14.25 30.54
CA VAL A 270 38.39 -15.07 31.72
C VAL A 270 37.26 -16.03 31.33
N ALA A 271 37.48 -17.30 31.67
CA ALA A 271 36.64 -18.47 31.43
C ALA A 271 35.22 -18.37 32.00
#